data_AF-A0A3D2Z210-F1
#
_entry.id   AF-A0A3D2Z210-F1
#
_cell.length_a   1.000
_cell.length_b   1.000
_cell.length_c   1.000
_cell.angle_alpha   90.00
_cell.angle_beta   90.00
_cell.angle_gamma   90.00
#
_symmetry.space_group_name_H-M   'P 1'
#
loop_
_entity.id
_entity.type
_entity.pdbx_description
1 polymer ?
#
loop_
_entity_poly.entity_id
_entity_poly.type
_entity_poly.pdbx_seq_one_letter_code
_entity_poly.pdbx_strand_id
1 'polypeptide(L)'
;MVSTEYQALHAAVARLLPVAADGSRRPAERDASRTYWEVGRLLNEHLTGRATYGQRAIARLAADLNLGPRTLYRARKVQQRLSVAHAALPGLTWSHCRLLVTIDDDDARRRLTTRAAAAGWSVRKLQEQLNDTPAAVPPSLPRVGTYRIVTIETATEQVLGFDLGFGVRRPLVLPGKPGKKTRRLLRELAPGDAVERTIDAKGRPALRRVWGKLESRLYVHNVTSLRPVAVATLHVSLDLGFDVIQECRMRLRSPAKHLSRSVLEKVVPATSLPVVARSVRLPRQQGYAVDLFQPTDPDDPASPAQHLNALWALAAGS
;
A
#
# COMPACT_ATOMS: atom_id res chain seq x y z
N MET A 1 32.70 17.22 -14.35
CA MET A 1 33.03 17.13 -12.91
C MET A 1 31.94 16.32 -12.22
N VAL A 2 32.29 15.26 -11.50
CA VAL A 2 31.33 14.53 -10.67
C VAL A 2 30.91 15.47 -9.53
N SER A 3 29.60 15.65 -9.29
CA SER A 3 29.11 16.47 -8.17
C SER A 3 29.74 15.99 -6.87
N THR A 4 30.32 16.91 -6.08
CA THR A 4 30.92 16.66 -4.76
C THR A 4 29.96 15.90 -3.83
N GLU A 5 28.65 16.17 -3.95
CA GLU A 5 27.60 15.48 -3.18
C GLU A 5 27.52 13.98 -3.52
N TYR A 6 27.69 13.61 -4.79
CA TYR A 6 27.65 12.20 -5.20
C TYR A 6 28.85 11.43 -4.65
N GLN A 7 30.04 12.02 -4.70
CA GLN A 7 31.25 11.42 -4.15
C GLN A 7 31.12 11.20 -2.63
N ALA A 8 30.56 12.18 -1.90
CA ALA A 8 30.28 12.06 -0.48
C ALA A 8 29.29 10.92 -0.17
N LEU A 9 28.18 10.83 -0.92
CA LEU A 9 27.21 9.74 -0.79
C LEU A 9 27.84 8.38 -1.07
N HIS A 10 28.60 8.27 -2.17
CA HIS A 10 29.28 7.05 -2.55
C HIS A 10 30.23 6.57 -1.45
N ALA A 11 31.11 7.45 -0.95
CA ALA A 11 32.04 7.14 0.13
C ALA A 11 31.32 6.73 1.42
N ALA A 12 30.22 7.42 1.78
CA ALA A 12 29.44 7.09 2.98
C ALA A 12 28.78 5.70 2.87
N VAL A 13 28.17 5.36 1.74
CA VAL A 13 27.55 4.04 1.52
C VAL A 13 28.61 2.94 1.44
N ALA A 14 29.76 3.21 0.81
CA ALA A 14 30.88 2.27 0.75
C ALA A 14 31.44 1.91 2.13
N ARG A 15 31.44 2.86 3.09
CA ARG A 15 31.85 2.61 4.48
C ARG A 15 30.87 1.71 5.23
N LEU A 16 29.57 1.86 4.98
CA LEU A 16 28.54 1.04 5.61
C LEU A 16 28.48 -0.38 5.03
N LEU A 17 28.86 -0.56 3.76
CA LEU A 17 28.79 -1.85 3.06
C LEU A 17 30.20 -2.31 2.68
N PRO A 18 30.96 -2.92 3.63
CA PRO A 18 32.29 -3.42 3.35
C PRO A 18 32.26 -4.52 2.28
N VAL A 19 33.40 -4.69 1.60
CA VAL A 19 33.60 -5.74 0.60
C VAL A 19 33.81 -7.07 1.32
N ALA A 20 32.99 -8.06 1.00
CA ALA A 20 33.13 -9.43 1.47
C ALA A 20 34.16 -10.21 0.62
N ALA A 21 34.56 -11.39 1.10
CA ALA A 21 35.56 -12.23 0.43
C ALA A 21 35.19 -12.63 -1.01
N ASP A 22 33.89 -12.67 -1.34
CA ASP A 22 33.36 -12.95 -2.68
C ASP A 22 33.31 -11.71 -3.59
N GLY A 23 33.87 -10.57 -3.15
CA GLY A 23 33.85 -9.30 -3.87
C GLY A 23 32.52 -8.54 -3.79
N SER A 24 31.49 -9.10 -3.14
CA SER A 24 30.20 -8.44 -2.95
C SER A 24 30.26 -7.43 -1.80
N ARG A 25 29.58 -6.29 -1.93
CA ARG A 25 29.39 -5.36 -0.82
C ARG A 25 28.14 -5.71 -0.03
N ARG A 26 28.31 -6.06 1.25
CA ARG A 26 27.19 -6.43 2.13
C ARG A 26 27.50 -6.07 3.59
N PRO A 27 26.49 -5.77 4.40
CA PRO A 27 26.70 -5.52 5.82
C PRO A 27 27.03 -6.82 6.55
N ALA A 28 27.59 -6.69 7.76
CA ALA A 28 27.69 -7.82 8.68
C ALA A 28 26.28 -8.37 9.00
N GLU A 29 26.14 -9.70 9.06
CA GLU A 29 24.82 -10.35 9.18
C GLU A 29 24.03 -9.89 10.41
N ARG A 30 24.71 -9.73 11.56
CA ARG A 30 24.11 -9.32 12.84
C ARG A 30 23.48 -7.93 12.77
N ASP A 31 24.06 -7.01 11.99
CA ASP A 31 23.64 -5.61 11.91
C ASP A 31 23.05 -5.24 10.54
N ALA A 32 22.74 -6.24 9.72
CA ALA A 32 22.33 -6.03 8.34
C ALA A 32 21.12 -5.09 8.22
N SER A 33 20.12 -5.28 9.07
CA SER A 33 18.90 -4.47 9.08
C SER A 33 19.16 -3.01 9.42
N ARG A 34 19.96 -2.74 10.47
CA ARG A 34 20.37 -1.39 10.88
C ARG A 34 21.21 -0.73 9.79
N THR A 35 22.17 -1.45 9.22
CA THR A 35 23.05 -0.92 8.19
C THR A 35 22.29 -0.52 6.93
N TYR A 36 21.37 -1.37 6.45
CA TYR A 36 20.52 -1.01 5.32
C TYR A 36 19.55 0.14 5.65
N TRP A 37 19.10 0.27 6.89
CA TRP A 37 18.33 1.45 7.31
C TRP A 37 19.16 2.73 7.19
N GLU A 38 20.43 2.71 7.63
CA GLU A 38 21.35 3.86 7.52
C GLU A 38 21.69 4.21 6.07
N VAL A 39 21.89 3.21 5.20
CA VAL A 39 22.02 3.43 3.75
C VAL A 39 20.77 4.14 3.22
N GLY A 40 19.57 3.71 3.63
CA GLY A 40 18.32 4.37 3.28
C GLY A 40 18.25 5.83 3.73
N ARG A 41 18.78 6.14 4.92
CA ARG A 41 18.87 7.50 5.47
C ARG A 41 19.75 8.38 4.59
N LEU A 42 20.98 7.92 4.29
CA LEU A 42 21.93 8.65 3.43
C LEU A 42 21.33 8.94 2.06
N LEU A 43 20.68 7.95 1.44
CA LEU A 43 20.02 8.11 0.16
C LEU A 43 18.87 9.13 0.20
N ASN A 44 18.11 9.19 1.30
CA ASN A 44 17.02 10.14 1.42
C ASN A 44 17.52 11.56 1.69
N GLU A 45 18.58 11.74 2.47
CA GLU A 45 19.19 13.05 2.74
C GLU A 45 19.85 13.64 1.49
N HIS A 46 20.66 12.84 0.77
CA HIS A 46 21.46 13.32 -0.36
C HIS A 46 20.69 13.40 -1.68
N LEU A 47 19.54 12.72 -1.80
CA LEU A 47 18.74 12.67 -3.04
C LEU A 47 17.37 13.36 -2.89
N THR A 48 17.30 14.41 -2.06
CA THR A 48 16.09 15.21 -1.88
C THR A 48 15.77 16.05 -3.12
N GLY A 49 14.47 16.27 -3.39
CA GLY A 49 14.01 17.36 -4.26
C GLY A 49 14.06 17.18 -5.79
N ARG A 50 14.65 16.10 -6.35
CA ARG A 50 14.68 15.88 -7.81
C ARG A 50 14.51 14.41 -8.19
N ALA A 51 13.30 14.01 -8.60
CA ALA A 51 12.95 12.61 -8.88
C ALA A 51 13.86 11.96 -9.95
N THR A 52 14.13 12.66 -11.04
CA THR A 52 14.96 12.16 -12.16
C THR A 52 16.43 12.05 -11.79
N TYR A 53 16.98 13.04 -11.08
CA TYR A 53 18.35 12.99 -10.56
C TYR A 53 18.53 11.86 -9.55
N GLY A 54 17.61 11.70 -8.61
CA GLY A 54 17.65 10.64 -7.60
C GLY A 54 17.64 9.23 -8.20
N GLN A 55 16.85 9.00 -9.26
CA GLN A 55 16.86 7.71 -9.96
C GLN A 55 18.19 7.42 -10.65
N ARG A 56 18.75 8.41 -11.38
CA ARG A 56 20.06 8.28 -12.05
C ARG A 56 21.18 8.08 -11.02
N ALA A 57 21.15 8.80 -9.91
CA ALA A 57 22.12 8.67 -8.83
C ALA A 57 22.07 7.28 -8.18
N ILE A 58 20.88 6.72 -7.94
CA ILE A 58 20.75 5.35 -7.42
C ILE A 58 21.29 4.32 -8.43
N ALA A 59 20.97 4.46 -9.71
CA ALA A 59 21.46 3.55 -10.75
C ALA A 59 22.98 3.57 -10.84
N ARG A 60 23.57 4.78 -10.81
CA ARG A 60 25.02 4.96 -10.81
C ARG A 60 25.67 4.40 -9.55
N LEU A 61 25.13 4.71 -8.37
CA LEU A 61 25.66 4.22 -7.09
C LEU A 61 25.61 2.69 -7.01
N ALA A 62 24.56 2.10 -7.54
CA ALA A 62 24.43 0.65 -7.66
C ALA A 62 25.54 0.06 -8.55
N ALA A 63 25.83 0.67 -9.70
CA ALA A 63 26.91 0.24 -10.58
C ALA A 63 28.29 0.41 -9.93
N ASP A 64 28.59 1.60 -9.40
CA ASP A 64 29.89 1.95 -8.82
C ASP A 64 30.24 1.06 -7.60
N LEU A 65 29.24 0.65 -6.82
CA LEU A 65 29.42 -0.21 -5.63
C LEU A 65 29.12 -1.70 -5.88
N ASN A 66 28.85 -2.10 -7.13
CA ASN A 66 28.44 -3.47 -7.48
C ASN A 66 27.27 -3.99 -6.62
N LEU A 67 26.24 -3.15 -6.44
CA LEU A 67 25.02 -3.43 -5.70
C LEU A 67 23.83 -3.56 -6.64
N GLY A 68 22.81 -4.32 -6.24
CA GLY A 68 21.53 -4.32 -6.95
C GLY A 68 20.76 -3.02 -6.70
N PRO A 69 20.29 -2.28 -7.74
CA PRO A 69 19.50 -1.04 -7.55
C PRO A 69 18.27 -1.25 -6.66
N ARG A 70 17.62 -2.42 -6.78
CA ARG A 70 16.47 -2.82 -5.95
C ARG A 70 16.79 -2.84 -4.45
N THR A 71 18.04 -3.13 -4.06
CA THR A 71 18.47 -3.13 -2.65
C THR A 71 18.47 -1.71 -2.09
N LEU A 72 18.98 -0.74 -2.86
CA LEU A 72 18.99 0.68 -2.48
C LEU A 72 17.57 1.25 -2.36
N TYR A 73 16.68 0.91 -3.29
CA TYR A 73 15.26 1.28 -3.18
C TYR A 73 14.58 0.67 -1.95
N ARG A 74 14.89 -0.59 -1.61
CA ARG A 74 14.36 -1.24 -0.40
C ARG A 74 14.90 -0.59 0.86
N ALA A 75 16.19 -0.23 0.89
CA ALA A 75 16.83 0.50 1.98
C ALA A 75 16.11 1.84 2.23
N ARG A 76 15.87 2.63 1.17
CA ARG A 76 15.07 3.87 1.27
C ARG A 76 13.67 3.61 1.84
N LYS A 77 12.98 2.58 1.35
CA LYS A 77 11.62 2.25 1.83
C LYS A 77 11.60 1.81 3.28
N VAL A 78 12.60 1.06 3.72
CA VAL A 78 12.79 0.66 5.13
C VAL A 78 13.04 1.88 6.01
N GLN A 79 13.91 2.78 5.59
CA GLN A 79 14.13 4.00 6.35
C GLN A 79 12.89 4.89 6.46
N GLN A 80 12.07 4.96 5.41
CA GLN A 80 10.85 5.78 5.41
C GLN A 80 9.71 5.20 6.27
N ARG A 81 9.61 3.87 6.38
CA ARG A 81 8.43 3.20 6.98
C ARG A 81 8.70 2.53 8.33
N LEU A 82 9.96 2.32 8.71
CA LEU A 82 10.37 1.77 10.00
C LEU A 82 11.30 2.74 10.71
N SER A 83 11.14 2.89 12.02
CA SER A 83 12.12 3.61 12.84
C SER A 83 13.42 2.81 12.93
N VAL A 84 14.53 3.50 13.23
CA VAL A 84 15.83 2.84 13.46
C VAL A 84 15.74 1.80 14.57
N ALA A 85 14.99 2.10 15.64
CA ALA A 85 14.77 1.17 16.75
C ALA A 85 14.09 -0.12 16.30
N HIS A 86 13.03 -0.03 15.47
CA HIS A 86 12.35 -1.20 14.93
C HIS A 86 13.21 -2.00 13.95
N ALA A 87 14.00 -1.33 13.10
CA ALA A 87 14.89 -2.01 12.17
C ALA A 87 16.04 -2.73 12.89
N ALA A 88 16.43 -2.27 14.09
CA ALA A 88 17.53 -2.83 14.87
C ALA A 88 17.06 -3.81 15.98
N LEU A 89 15.79 -4.20 16.01
CA LEU A 89 15.29 -5.14 17.02
C LEU A 89 15.97 -6.51 16.89
N PRO A 90 16.36 -7.14 18.02
CA PRO A 90 16.84 -8.52 18.03
C PRO A 90 15.84 -9.46 17.36
N GLY A 91 16.34 -10.41 16.57
CA GLY A 91 15.53 -11.37 15.81
C GLY A 91 14.99 -10.85 14.46
N LEU A 92 14.98 -9.53 14.22
CA LEU A 92 14.53 -8.98 12.94
C LEU A 92 15.67 -8.82 11.92
N THR A 93 15.87 -9.88 11.12
CA THR A 93 16.74 -9.82 9.93
C THR A 93 16.24 -8.86 8.83
N TRP A 94 17.11 -8.54 7.86
CA TRP A 94 16.80 -7.68 6.71
C TRP A 94 15.55 -8.16 5.94
N SER A 95 15.36 -9.47 5.87
CA SER A 95 14.19 -10.09 5.25
C SER A 95 12.89 -9.79 6.00
N HIS A 96 12.92 -9.74 7.34
CA HIS A 96 11.76 -9.29 8.12
C HIS A 96 11.44 -7.83 7.84
N CYS A 97 12.44 -6.93 7.92
CA CYS A 97 12.24 -5.50 7.67
C CYS A 97 11.64 -5.25 6.29
N ARG A 98 12.15 -5.93 5.26
CA ARG A 98 11.61 -5.87 3.89
C ARG A 98 10.16 -6.33 3.78
N LEU A 99 9.75 -7.32 4.57
CA LEU A 99 8.37 -7.78 4.60
C LEU A 99 7.48 -6.78 5.35
N LEU A 100 7.91 -6.30 6.52
CA LEU A 100 7.16 -5.36 7.35
C LEU A 100 6.82 -4.06 6.61
N VAL A 101 7.74 -3.52 5.79
CA VAL A 101 7.47 -2.27 5.05
C VAL A 101 6.46 -2.42 3.91
N THR A 102 6.06 -3.64 3.57
CA THR A 102 4.95 -3.89 2.64
C THR A 102 3.58 -3.68 3.28
N ILE A 103 3.53 -3.64 4.61
CA ILE A 103 2.31 -3.40 5.38
C ILE A 103 2.02 -1.90 5.35
N ASP A 104 0.94 -1.51 4.68
CA ASP A 104 0.56 -0.11 4.51
C ASP A 104 -0.06 0.50 5.77
N ASP A 105 -0.74 -0.31 6.60
CA ASP A 105 -1.26 0.13 7.90
C ASP A 105 -0.13 0.27 8.94
N ASP A 106 0.14 1.50 9.36
CA ASP A 106 1.20 1.84 10.31
C ASP A 106 1.03 1.18 11.68
N ASP A 107 -0.20 1.11 12.18
CA ASP A 107 -0.49 0.49 13.48
C ASP A 107 -0.34 -1.03 13.39
N ALA A 108 -0.85 -1.64 12.32
CA ALA A 108 -0.67 -3.07 12.07
C ALA A 108 0.82 -3.41 11.91
N ARG A 109 1.57 -2.59 11.16
CA ARG A 109 3.01 -2.75 10.98
C ARG A 109 3.75 -2.68 12.31
N ARG A 110 3.46 -1.67 13.16
CA ARG A 110 4.06 -1.55 14.50
C ARG A 110 3.76 -2.77 15.36
N ARG A 111 2.49 -3.16 15.49
CA ARG A 111 2.07 -4.32 16.29
C ARG A 111 2.74 -5.62 15.83
N LEU A 112 2.75 -5.88 14.52
CA LEU A 112 3.40 -7.08 13.96
C LEU A 112 4.92 -7.05 14.14
N THR A 113 5.55 -5.89 14.03
CA THR A 113 6.99 -5.73 14.28
C THR A 113 7.33 -6.13 15.71
N THR A 114 6.65 -5.55 16.69
CA THR A 114 6.88 -5.84 18.12
C THR A 114 6.61 -7.30 18.45
N ARG A 115 5.48 -7.87 17.98
CA ARG A 115 5.14 -9.28 18.21
C ARG A 115 6.13 -10.24 17.57
N ALA A 116 6.56 -9.97 16.34
CA ALA A 116 7.51 -10.81 15.62
C ALA A 116 8.88 -10.85 16.32
N ALA A 117 9.36 -9.69 16.79
CA ALA A 117 10.61 -9.61 17.55
C ALA A 117 10.50 -10.33 18.90
N ALA A 118 9.45 -10.04 19.68
CA ALA A 118 9.25 -10.63 21.01
C ALA A 118 9.07 -12.15 20.96
N ALA A 119 8.37 -12.68 19.97
CA ALA A 119 8.11 -14.11 19.83
C ALA A 119 9.13 -14.85 18.95
N GLY A 120 10.21 -14.18 18.52
CA GLY A 120 11.27 -14.80 17.70
C GLY A 120 10.76 -15.40 16.38
N TRP A 121 9.80 -14.76 15.73
CA TRP A 121 9.19 -15.31 14.51
C TRP A 121 10.21 -15.43 13.37
N SER A 122 10.14 -16.55 12.64
CA SER A 122 10.80 -16.65 11.34
C SER A 122 10.10 -15.78 10.30
N VAL A 123 10.77 -15.49 9.18
CA VAL A 123 10.17 -14.71 8.08
C VAL A 123 8.92 -15.40 7.55
N ARG A 124 8.92 -16.73 7.54
CA ARG A 124 7.77 -17.55 7.17
C ARG A 124 6.63 -17.34 8.16
N LYS A 125 6.89 -17.43 9.46
CA LYS A 125 5.86 -17.21 10.48
C LYS A 125 5.31 -15.79 10.44
N LEU A 126 6.14 -14.78 10.23
CA LEU A 126 5.68 -13.40 10.04
C LEU A 126 4.77 -13.28 8.80
N GLN A 127 5.12 -13.93 7.69
CA GLN A 127 4.28 -13.95 6.49
C GLN A 127 2.94 -14.67 6.73
N GLU A 128 2.95 -15.79 7.45
CA GLU A 128 1.74 -16.50 7.86
C GLU A 128 0.88 -15.60 8.74
N GLN A 129 1.46 -14.98 9.77
CA GLN A 129 0.76 -14.07 10.68
C GLN A 129 0.21 -12.83 9.96
N LEU A 130 0.91 -12.31 8.95
CA LEU A 130 0.40 -11.23 8.11
C LEU A 130 -0.85 -11.66 7.31
N ASN A 131 -0.86 -12.90 6.83
CA ASN A 131 -2.01 -13.47 6.12
C ASN A 131 -3.13 -13.84 7.10
N ASP A 132 -2.79 -14.25 8.33
CA ASP A 132 -3.70 -14.68 9.41
C ASP A 132 -4.36 -13.52 10.14
N THR A 133 -3.68 -12.39 10.28
CA THR A 133 -4.19 -11.24 11.03
C THR A 133 -5.44 -10.72 10.31
N PRO A 134 -6.63 -10.80 10.94
CA PRO A 134 -7.83 -10.19 10.38
C PRO A 134 -7.57 -8.70 10.16
N ALA A 135 -8.11 -8.11 9.10
CA ALA A 135 -8.17 -6.66 9.06
C ALA A 135 -8.89 -6.18 10.33
N ALA A 136 -8.29 -5.21 11.03
CA ALA A 136 -8.98 -4.57 12.14
C ALA A 136 -10.32 -4.07 11.59
N VAL A 137 -11.42 -4.52 12.20
CA VAL A 137 -12.76 -4.01 11.85
C VAL A 137 -12.70 -2.50 12.12
N PRO A 138 -12.77 -1.66 11.08
CA PRO A 138 -12.71 -0.23 11.30
C PRO A 138 -14.00 0.16 12.06
N PRO A 139 -13.92 1.10 13.03
CA PRO A 139 -15.09 1.50 13.82
C PRO A 139 -16.21 2.13 12.97
N SER A 140 -15.88 2.55 11.75
CA SER A 140 -16.81 3.04 10.72
C SER A 140 -16.38 2.51 9.36
N LEU A 141 -17.31 2.48 8.41
CA LEU A 141 -17.00 2.10 7.03
C LEU A 141 -15.86 2.96 6.47
N PRO A 142 -14.85 2.35 5.82
CA PRO A 142 -13.85 3.15 5.14
C PRO A 142 -14.54 3.94 4.02
N ARG A 143 -14.24 5.25 3.94
CA ARG A 143 -14.88 6.13 2.96
C ARG A 143 -14.43 5.78 1.55
N VAL A 144 -15.40 5.45 0.71
CA VAL A 144 -15.19 5.15 -0.71
C VAL A 144 -14.78 6.43 -1.45
N GLY A 145 -13.92 6.28 -2.45
CA GLY A 145 -13.56 7.38 -3.34
C GLY A 145 -12.53 8.34 -2.78
N THR A 146 -11.61 7.84 -1.95
CA THR A 146 -10.36 8.55 -1.60
C THR A 146 -9.27 8.16 -2.59
N TYR A 147 -8.63 9.15 -3.20
CA TYR A 147 -7.61 8.95 -4.24
C TYR A 147 -6.32 9.67 -3.90
N ARG A 148 -5.19 9.06 -4.28
CA ARG A 148 -3.87 9.69 -4.21
C ARG A 148 -3.58 10.42 -5.52
N ILE A 149 -2.95 11.58 -5.41
CA ILE A 149 -2.46 12.32 -6.57
C ILE A 149 -1.08 11.80 -6.95
N VAL A 150 -0.92 11.43 -8.20
CA VAL A 150 0.32 10.88 -8.77
C VAL A 150 0.66 11.57 -10.08
N THR A 151 1.91 11.46 -10.50
CA THR A 151 2.32 11.84 -11.85
C THR A 151 2.05 10.67 -12.80
N ILE A 152 1.41 10.97 -13.92
CA ILE A 152 1.21 10.08 -15.06
C ILE A 152 2.20 10.51 -16.15
N GLU A 153 3.05 9.59 -16.55
CA GLU A 153 3.93 9.76 -17.71
C GLU A 153 3.14 9.40 -18.96
N THR A 154 2.94 10.38 -19.85
CA THR A 154 2.40 10.15 -21.19
C THR A 154 3.52 10.23 -22.22
N ALA A 155 3.27 9.82 -23.46
CA ALA A 155 4.27 9.84 -24.53
C ALA A 155 4.84 11.24 -24.78
N THR A 156 4.07 12.29 -24.49
CA THR A 156 4.42 13.68 -24.79
C THR A 156 4.72 14.51 -23.54
N GLU A 157 4.05 14.25 -22.41
CA GLU A 157 4.14 15.09 -21.21
C GLU A 157 3.95 14.33 -19.89
N GLN A 158 4.41 14.92 -18.79
CA GLN A 158 4.06 14.48 -17.44
C GLN A 158 2.87 15.28 -16.93
N VAL A 159 1.75 14.60 -16.70
CA VAL A 159 0.51 15.21 -16.18
C VAL A 159 0.17 14.65 -14.81
N LEU A 160 -0.54 15.44 -14.00
CA LEU A 160 -1.07 14.93 -12.73
C LEU A 160 -2.32 14.08 -12.95
N GLY A 161 -2.52 13.11 -12.08
CA GLY A 161 -3.70 12.26 -12.12
C GLY A 161 -4.06 11.61 -10.80
N PHE A 162 -5.24 11.00 -10.79
CA PHE A 162 -5.75 10.15 -9.72
C PHE A 162 -5.18 8.74 -9.87
N ASP A 163 -4.63 8.21 -8.78
CA ASP A 163 -4.39 6.77 -8.63
C ASP A 163 -5.68 6.11 -8.14
N LEU A 164 -6.31 5.34 -9.04
CA LEU A 164 -7.55 4.61 -8.75
C LEU A 164 -7.28 3.23 -8.15
N GLY A 165 -6.01 2.85 -7.97
CA GLY A 165 -5.63 1.48 -7.65
C GLY A 165 -5.52 0.59 -8.88
N PHE A 166 -5.08 -0.65 -8.66
CA PHE A 166 -4.97 -1.68 -9.72
C PHE A 166 -4.05 -1.32 -10.91
N GLY A 167 -3.20 -0.30 -10.75
CA GLY A 167 -2.39 0.23 -11.85
C GLY A 167 -3.18 1.17 -12.78
N VAL A 168 -4.46 1.42 -12.50
CA VAL A 168 -5.31 2.33 -13.25
C VAL A 168 -5.10 3.75 -12.75
N ARG A 169 -4.75 4.64 -13.67
CA ARG A 169 -4.54 6.07 -13.40
C ARG A 169 -5.37 6.89 -14.37
N ARG A 170 -6.00 7.96 -13.89
CA ARG A 170 -6.78 8.90 -14.71
C ARG A 170 -6.24 10.32 -14.56
N PRO A 171 -6.21 11.14 -15.62
CA PRO A 171 -5.88 12.56 -15.51
C PRO A 171 -6.76 13.27 -14.46
N LEU A 172 -6.31 14.41 -13.94
CA LEU A 172 -7.06 15.25 -12.97
C LEU A 172 -8.31 15.93 -13.58
N VAL A 173 -9.23 15.12 -14.10
CA VAL A 173 -10.49 15.54 -14.71
C VAL A 173 -11.63 14.83 -13.98
N LEU A 174 -12.61 15.61 -13.53
CA LEU A 174 -13.81 15.09 -12.87
C LEU A 174 -14.90 14.84 -13.91
N PRO A 175 -15.73 13.79 -13.75
CA PRO A 175 -16.95 13.64 -14.55
C PRO A 175 -17.92 14.76 -14.17
N GLY A 176 -18.24 15.62 -15.13
CA GLY A 176 -19.12 16.79 -14.94
C GLY A 176 -18.37 18.10 -14.60
N LYS A 177 -19.14 19.18 -14.40
CA LYS A 177 -18.58 20.53 -14.18
C LYS A 177 -18.43 20.84 -12.68
N PRO A 178 -17.20 20.86 -12.14
CA PRO A 178 -16.99 21.20 -10.73
C PRO A 178 -17.22 22.69 -10.45
N GLY A 179 -17.52 23.03 -9.19
CA GLY A 179 -17.61 24.41 -8.70
C GLY A 179 -16.26 25.14 -8.62
N LYS A 180 -16.28 26.46 -8.36
CA LYS A 180 -15.09 27.32 -8.29
C LYS A 180 -14.06 26.82 -7.25
N LYS A 181 -14.53 26.37 -6.09
CA LYS A 181 -13.69 25.83 -5.01
C LYS A 181 -12.89 24.60 -5.47
N THR A 182 -13.55 23.65 -6.12
CA THR A 182 -12.91 22.43 -6.61
C THR A 182 -11.98 22.71 -7.80
N ARG A 183 -12.33 23.62 -8.71
CA ARG A 183 -11.40 24.05 -9.77
C ARG A 183 -10.14 24.71 -9.23
N ARG A 184 -10.27 25.50 -8.16
CA ARG A 184 -9.11 26.08 -7.47
C ARG A 184 -8.26 24.97 -6.85
N LEU A 185 -8.88 24.05 -6.12
CA LEU A 185 -8.19 22.92 -5.51
C LEU A 185 -7.42 22.09 -6.54
N LEU A 186 -8.02 21.76 -7.69
CA LEU A 186 -7.37 20.98 -8.75
C LEU A 186 -6.06 21.59 -9.25
N ARG A 187 -5.94 22.93 -9.26
CA ARG A 187 -4.70 23.64 -9.65
C ARG A 187 -3.64 23.66 -8.55
N GLU A 188 -4.03 23.45 -7.30
CA GLU A 188 -3.15 23.50 -6.13
C GLU A 188 -2.66 22.11 -5.71
N LEU A 189 -3.19 21.03 -6.29
CA LEU A 189 -2.80 19.65 -5.96
C LEU A 189 -1.40 19.33 -6.47
N ALA A 190 -0.64 18.61 -5.65
CA ALA A 190 0.69 18.12 -5.96
C ALA A 190 0.78 16.59 -5.82
N PRO A 191 1.76 15.91 -6.45
CA PRO A 191 2.01 14.50 -6.24
C PRO A 191 2.19 14.17 -4.75
N GLY A 192 1.48 13.14 -4.27
CA GLY A 192 1.46 12.74 -2.87
C GLY A 192 0.27 13.28 -2.08
N ASP A 193 -0.42 14.31 -2.57
CA ASP A 193 -1.68 14.77 -1.98
C ASP A 193 -2.76 13.68 -2.06
N ALA A 194 -3.78 13.81 -1.21
CA ALA A 194 -4.94 12.92 -1.22
C ALA A 194 -6.25 13.70 -1.20
N VAL A 195 -7.24 13.16 -1.92
CA VAL A 195 -8.54 13.79 -2.08
C VAL A 195 -9.72 12.82 -1.91
N GLU A 196 -10.68 13.28 -1.11
CA GLU A 196 -12.08 12.87 -0.95
C GLU A 196 -12.95 13.21 -2.17
N ARG A 197 -13.56 12.27 -2.92
CA ARG A 197 -14.68 12.62 -3.82
C ARG A 197 -15.92 12.95 -3.00
N THR A 198 -16.50 14.11 -3.26
CA THR A 198 -17.72 14.57 -2.61
C THR A 198 -18.67 15.21 -3.62
N ILE A 199 -19.82 15.65 -3.15
CA ILE A 199 -20.77 16.47 -3.91
C ILE A 199 -20.88 17.82 -3.18
N ASP A 200 -20.93 18.93 -3.91
CA ASP A 200 -21.17 20.24 -3.31
C ASP A 200 -22.66 20.47 -3.00
N ALA A 201 -22.98 21.56 -2.29
CA ALA A 201 -24.37 21.91 -1.94
C ALA A 201 -25.30 22.11 -3.17
N LYS A 202 -24.75 22.20 -4.39
CA LYS A 202 -25.49 22.35 -5.65
C LYS A 202 -25.52 21.07 -6.47
N GLY A 203 -25.17 19.92 -5.88
CA GLY A 203 -25.17 18.63 -6.57
C GLY A 203 -24.01 18.44 -7.55
N ARG A 204 -22.99 19.31 -7.55
CA ARG A 204 -21.88 19.24 -8.51
C ARG A 204 -20.75 18.37 -7.97
N PRO A 205 -19.96 17.72 -8.86
CA PRO A 205 -18.79 16.96 -8.45
C PRO A 205 -17.81 17.87 -7.71
N ALA A 206 -17.38 17.43 -6.54
CA ALA A 206 -16.48 18.17 -5.67
C ALA A 206 -15.36 17.28 -5.15
N LEU A 207 -14.30 17.93 -4.69
CA LEU A 207 -13.17 17.29 -4.03
C LEU A 207 -12.86 18.01 -2.73
N ARG A 208 -12.42 17.24 -1.74
CA ARG A 208 -11.91 17.75 -0.46
C ARG A 208 -10.54 17.12 -0.19
N ARG A 209 -9.57 17.90 0.32
CA ARG A 209 -8.29 17.35 0.78
C ARG A 209 -8.48 16.45 1.99
N VAL A 210 -7.76 15.35 2.02
CA VAL A 210 -7.72 14.41 3.14
C VAL A 210 -6.37 14.50 3.82
N TRP A 211 -6.38 14.65 5.13
CA TRP A 211 -5.19 14.68 5.98
C TRP A 211 -5.17 13.47 6.93
N GLY A 212 -3.99 13.11 7.43
CA GLY A 212 -3.82 12.04 8.44
C GLY A 212 -3.51 10.66 7.85
N LYS A 213 -4.06 9.59 8.47
CA LYS A 213 -3.82 8.17 8.10
C LYS A 213 -4.38 7.84 6.70
N LEU A 214 -3.68 8.25 5.66
CA LEU A 214 -4.11 8.11 4.26
C LEU A 214 -4.18 6.66 3.81
N GLU A 215 -3.17 5.84 4.15
CA GLU A 215 -3.08 4.46 3.66
C GLU A 215 -4.24 3.57 4.11
N SER A 216 -4.90 3.88 5.23
CA SER A 216 -6.10 3.16 5.66
C SER A 216 -7.37 3.58 4.93
N ARG A 217 -7.33 4.66 4.14
CA ARG A 217 -8.47 5.22 3.40
C ARG A 217 -8.39 4.96 1.89
N LEU A 218 -7.23 4.58 1.36
CA LEU A 218 -7.03 4.29 -0.05
C LEU A 218 -7.51 2.88 -0.43
N TYR A 219 -7.84 2.71 -1.71
CA TYR A 219 -8.23 1.44 -2.33
C TYR A 219 -9.50 0.82 -1.73
N VAL A 220 -10.44 1.69 -1.38
CA VAL A 220 -11.75 1.36 -0.87
C VAL A 220 -12.76 1.70 -1.94
N HIS A 221 -13.46 0.68 -2.45
CA HIS A 221 -14.30 0.78 -3.63
C HIS A 221 -15.66 0.11 -3.39
N ASN A 222 -16.69 0.62 -4.07
CA ASN A 222 -17.98 -0.05 -4.09
C ASN A 222 -17.86 -1.31 -4.94
N VAL A 223 -18.47 -2.38 -4.46
CA VAL A 223 -18.60 -3.64 -5.17
C VAL A 223 -19.90 -3.62 -5.96
N THR A 224 -19.81 -3.86 -7.26
CA THR A 224 -20.97 -3.98 -8.15
C THR A 224 -21.36 -5.43 -8.40
N SER A 225 -20.41 -6.36 -8.26
CA SER A 225 -20.67 -7.80 -8.39
C SER A 225 -19.64 -8.63 -7.63
N LEU A 226 -20.10 -9.74 -7.04
CA LEU A 226 -19.28 -10.77 -6.39
C LEU A 226 -19.63 -12.14 -6.96
N ARG A 227 -18.62 -12.90 -7.38
CA ARG A 227 -18.80 -14.30 -7.81
C ARG A 227 -17.72 -15.20 -7.19
N PRO A 228 -18.07 -16.28 -6.48
CA PRO A 228 -17.11 -17.29 -6.04
C PRO A 228 -16.43 -17.97 -7.23
N VAL A 229 -15.11 -18.19 -7.13
CA VAL A 229 -14.34 -18.85 -8.22
C VAL A 229 -13.51 -20.03 -7.73
N ALA A 230 -12.94 -19.91 -6.52
CA ALA A 230 -12.14 -20.97 -5.91
C ALA A 230 -12.15 -20.81 -4.38
N VAL A 231 -11.41 -21.68 -3.68
CA VAL A 231 -11.19 -21.57 -2.23
C VAL A 231 -10.73 -20.15 -1.89
N ALA A 232 -11.48 -19.50 -1.01
CA ALA A 232 -11.28 -18.14 -0.54
C ALA A 232 -11.01 -17.12 -1.66
N THR A 233 -11.55 -17.33 -2.86
CA THR A 233 -11.25 -16.49 -4.03
C THR A 233 -12.52 -16.09 -4.74
N LEU A 234 -12.69 -14.78 -4.95
CA LEU A 234 -13.82 -14.18 -5.63
C LEU A 234 -13.36 -13.49 -6.92
N HIS A 235 -14.23 -13.48 -7.93
CA HIS A 235 -14.23 -12.49 -8.98
C HIS A 235 -15.03 -11.30 -8.49
N VAL A 236 -14.40 -10.14 -8.42
CA VAL A 236 -14.97 -8.91 -7.87
C VAL A 236 -14.99 -7.86 -8.97
N SER A 237 -16.15 -7.25 -9.19
CA SER A 237 -16.28 -6.06 -10.04
C SER A 237 -16.40 -4.84 -9.12
N LEU A 238 -15.49 -3.89 -9.28
CA LEU A 238 -15.36 -2.69 -8.45
C LEU A 238 -15.66 -1.43 -9.25
N ASP A 239 -16.43 -0.53 -8.67
CA ASP A 239 -16.50 0.86 -9.12
C ASP A 239 -15.33 1.64 -8.54
N LEU A 240 -14.35 1.95 -9.40
CA LEU A 240 -13.17 2.75 -9.04
C LEU A 240 -13.46 4.26 -9.04
N GLY A 241 -14.69 4.67 -9.35
CA GLY A 241 -15.06 6.04 -9.67
C GLY A 241 -14.59 6.44 -11.08
N PHE A 242 -14.96 7.67 -11.48
CA PHE A 242 -14.61 8.23 -12.78
C PHE A 242 -15.06 7.36 -13.97
N ASP A 243 -16.23 6.72 -13.83
CA ASP A 243 -16.82 5.83 -14.84
C ASP A 243 -15.90 4.65 -15.20
N VAL A 244 -15.08 4.21 -14.23
CA VAL A 244 -14.19 3.05 -14.38
C VAL A 244 -14.69 1.90 -13.52
N ILE A 245 -15.06 0.80 -14.19
CA ILE A 245 -15.27 -0.49 -13.55
C ILE A 245 -14.01 -1.35 -13.71
N GLN A 246 -13.53 -1.92 -12.62
CA GLN A 246 -12.41 -2.85 -12.61
C GLN A 246 -12.86 -4.23 -12.17
N GLU A 247 -12.65 -5.22 -13.05
CA GLU A 247 -12.87 -6.62 -12.75
C GLU A 247 -11.55 -7.29 -12.37
N CYS A 248 -11.53 -8.02 -11.27
CA CYS A 248 -10.32 -8.74 -10.87
C CYS A 248 -10.62 -9.90 -9.92
N ARG A 249 -9.70 -10.88 -9.91
CA ARG A 249 -9.72 -11.99 -8.96
C ARG A 249 -9.03 -11.56 -7.67
N MET A 250 -9.73 -11.71 -6.57
CA MET A 250 -9.24 -11.33 -5.24
C MET A 250 -9.34 -12.49 -4.27
N ARG A 251 -8.34 -12.62 -3.39
CA ARG A 251 -8.37 -13.59 -2.29
C ARG A 251 -8.96 -12.96 -1.04
N LEU A 252 -9.91 -13.63 -0.41
CA LEU A 252 -10.43 -13.25 0.89
C LEU A 252 -9.31 -13.31 1.92
N ARG A 253 -9.22 -12.28 2.75
CA ARG A 253 -8.31 -12.26 3.89
C ARG A 253 -8.92 -12.98 5.08
N SER A 254 -8.10 -13.21 6.11
CA SER A 254 -8.57 -13.72 7.37
C SER A 254 -9.77 -12.92 7.92
N PRO A 255 -10.74 -13.61 8.54
CA PRO A 255 -10.74 -15.04 8.82
C PRO A 255 -11.25 -15.93 7.66
N ALA A 256 -11.76 -15.36 6.56
CA ALA A 256 -12.33 -16.10 5.43
C ALA A 256 -11.31 -16.74 4.46
N LYS A 257 -10.00 -16.66 4.74
CA LYS A 257 -8.93 -17.09 3.82
C LYS A 257 -8.87 -18.60 3.52
N HIS A 258 -9.67 -19.40 4.22
CA HIS A 258 -9.77 -20.86 4.06
C HIS A 258 -11.16 -21.34 3.64
N LEU A 259 -12.12 -20.43 3.39
CA LEU A 259 -13.48 -20.81 3.01
C LEU A 259 -13.49 -21.60 1.70
N SER A 260 -14.18 -22.74 1.69
CA SER A 260 -14.36 -23.53 0.49
C SER A 260 -15.22 -22.78 -0.53
N ARG A 261 -15.10 -23.16 -1.81
CA ARG A 261 -15.95 -22.60 -2.87
C ARG A 261 -17.43 -22.87 -2.59
N SER A 262 -17.78 -24.05 -2.11
CA SER A 262 -19.18 -24.44 -1.81
C SER A 262 -19.80 -23.61 -0.70
N VAL A 263 -19.04 -23.21 0.32
CA VAL A 263 -19.52 -22.27 1.34
C VAL A 263 -19.73 -20.89 0.73
N LEU A 264 -18.77 -20.41 -0.08
CA LEU A 264 -18.89 -19.12 -0.75
C LEU A 264 -20.09 -19.05 -1.70
N GLU A 265 -20.40 -20.13 -2.41
CA GLU A 265 -21.59 -20.25 -3.28
C GLU A 265 -22.91 -20.17 -2.51
N LYS A 266 -22.91 -20.43 -1.20
CA LYS A 266 -24.10 -20.24 -0.34
C LYS A 266 -24.19 -18.83 0.21
N VAL A 267 -23.09 -18.30 0.76
CA VAL A 267 -23.11 -17.01 1.50
C VAL A 267 -23.06 -15.79 0.59
N VAL A 268 -22.39 -15.86 -0.57
CA VAL A 268 -22.25 -14.70 -1.47
C VAL A 268 -23.59 -14.29 -2.09
N PRO A 269 -24.41 -15.20 -2.65
CA PRO A 269 -25.73 -14.82 -3.19
C PRO A 269 -26.71 -14.29 -2.14
N ALA A 270 -26.55 -14.69 -0.87
CA ALA A 270 -27.36 -14.21 0.25
C ALA A 270 -26.94 -12.81 0.75
N THR A 271 -25.81 -12.27 0.27
CA THR A 271 -25.32 -10.96 0.68
C THR A 271 -25.93 -9.87 -0.20
N SER A 272 -26.72 -8.97 0.40
CA SER A 272 -27.29 -7.82 -0.30
C SER A 272 -26.25 -6.71 -0.54
N LEU A 273 -26.43 -5.97 -1.63
CA LEU A 273 -25.71 -4.72 -1.88
C LEU A 273 -26.34 -3.57 -1.07
N PRO A 274 -25.57 -2.51 -0.72
CA PRO A 274 -24.20 -2.24 -1.13
C PRO A 274 -23.15 -3.04 -0.33
N VAL A 275 -22.06 -3.41 -1.01
CA VAL A 275 -20.85 -3.98 -0.38
C VAL A 275 -19.67 -3.09 -0.73
N VAL A 276 -18.79 -2.87 0.23
CA VAL A 276 -17.55 -2.11 0.06
C VAL A 276 -16.36 -3.04 0.21
N ALA A 277 -15.44 -2.96 -0.75
CA ALA A 277 -14.21 -3.72 -0.76
C ALA A 277 -13.03 -2.82 -0.42
N ARG A 278 -12.27 -3.18 0.62
CA ARG A 278 -10.93 -2.66 0.83
C ARG A 278 -9.94 -3.64 0.23
N SER A 279 -9.22 -3.19 -0.78
CA SER A 279 -8.27 -4.02 -1.52
C SER A 279 -6.85 -3.81 -1.03
N VAL A 280 -6.10 -4.91 -0.92
CA VAL A 280 -4.69 -4.90 -0.52
C VAL A 280 -3.89 -5.64 -1.58
N ARG A 281 -2.83 -5.02 -2.09
CA ARG A 281 -1.94 -5.68 -3.05
C ARG A 281 -1.11 -6.74 -2.35
N LEU A 282 -1.17 -7.99 -2.82
CA LEU A 282 -0.34 -9.05 -2.27
C LEU A 282 1.11 -8.95 -2.77
N PRO A 283 2.11 -9.32 -1.95
CA PRO A 283 3.49 -9.38 -2.39
C PRO A 283 3.71 -10.36 -3.55
N ARG A 284 4.86 -10.24 -4.22
CA ARG A 284 5.35 -11.22 -5.21
C ARG A 284 4.38 -11.54 -6.37
N GLN A 285 3.64 -10.54 -6.85
CA GLN A 285 2.68 -10.70 -7.95
C GLN A 285 1.54 -11.68 -7.66
N GLN A 286 1.24 -11.96 -6.40
CA GLN A 286 0.15 -12.88 -6.01
C GLN A 286 -1.26 -12.25 -6.17
N GLY A 287 -1.38 -11.18 -6.95
CA GLY A 287 -2.63 -10.46 -7.17
C GLY A 287 -3.04 -9.59 -5.98
N TYR A 288 -4.34 -9.60 -5.69
CA TYR A 288 -4.96 -8.76 -4.67
C TYR A 288 -5.68 -9.61 -3.64
N ALA A 289 -5.68 -9.14 -2.39
CA ALA A 289 -6.52 -9.64 -1.33
C ALA A 289 -7.58 -8.59 -0.98
N VAL A 290 -8.68 -9.04 -0.38
CA VAL A 290 -9.83 -8.18 -0.09
C VAL A 290 -10.42 -8.42 1.29
N ASP A 291 -10.75 -7.32 1.95
CA ASP A 291 -11.64 -7.25 3.10
C ASP A 291 -12.97 -6.66 2.63
N LEU A 292 -14.06 -7.39 2.86
CA LEU A 292 -15.40 -6.98 2.45
C LEU A 292 -16.20 -6.47 3.65
N PHE A 293 -16.90 -5.36 3.44
CA PHE A 293 -17.69 -4.68 4.45
C PHE A 293 -19.09 -4.40 3.92
N GLN A 294 -20.09 -4.56 4.78
CA GLN A 294 -21.47 -4.20 4.49
C GLN A 294 -21.91 -3.10 5.46
N PRO A 295 -22.39 -1.93 4.99
CA PRO A 295 -23.00 -0.93 5.86
C PRO A 295 -24.21 -1.50 6.57
N THR A 296 -24.38 -1.15 7.85
CA THR A 296 -25.62 -1.46 8.58
C THR A 296 -26.77 -0.59 8.07
N ASP A 297 -26.47 0.65 7.69
CA ASP A 297 -27.38 1.58 7.03
C ASP A 297 -26.72 2.08 5.72
N PRO A 298 -27.26 1.71 4.54
CA PRO A 298 -26.77 2.17 3.24
C PRO A 298 -26.83 3.69 3.03
N ASP A 299 -27.78 4.35 3.69
CA ASP A 299 -28.07 5.78 3.49
C ASP A 299 -27.25 6.66 4.45
N ASP A 300 -26.72 6.10 5.54
CA ASP A 300 -25.79 6.78 6.44
C ASP A 300 -24.32 6.37 6.21
N PRO A 301 -23.48 7.23 5.60
CA PRO A 301 -22.07 6.95 5.39
C PRO A 301 -21.23 6.92 6.68
N ALA A 302 -21.79 7.30 7.84
CA ALA A 302 -21.19 7.15 9.15
C ALA A 302 -21.58 5.84 9.87
N SER A 303 -22.51 5.07 9.28
CA SER A 303 -23.04 3.84 9.86
C SER A 303 -21.93 2.80 10.11
N PRO A 304 -22.02 2.04 11.22
CA PRO A 304 -21.12 0.92 11.46
C PRO A 304 -21.21 -0.11 10.33
N ALA A 305 -20.10 -0.79 10.08
CA ALA A 305 -19.99 -1.77 9.01
C ALA A 305 -19.81 -3.18 9.56
N GLN A 306 -20.56 -4.12 9.02
CA GLN A 306 -20.33 -5.55 9.24
C GLN A 306 -19.16 -6.03 8.40
N HIS A 307 -18.24 -6.78 9.00
CA HIS A 307 -17.11 -7.39 8.28
C HIS A 307 -17.53 -8.74 7.70
N LEU A 308 -17.83 -8.78 6.41
CA LEU A 308 -18.37 -9.95 5.73
C LEU A 308 -17.42 -11.16 5.78
N ASN A 309 -16.11 -10.93 5.68
CA ASN A 309 -15.13 -12.02 5.82
C ASN A 309 -15.23 -12.71 7.19
N ALA A 310 -15.56 -11.96 8.26
CA ALA A 310 -15.77 -12.55 9.59
C ALA A 310 -17.11 -13.28 9.67
N LEU A 311 -18.19 -12.66 9.19
CA LEU A 311 -19.52 -13.27 9.18
C LEU A 311 -19.55 -14.60 8.41
N TRP A 312 -18.98 -14.62 7.22
CA TRP A 312 -18.94 -15.83 6.39
C TRP A 312 -18.05 -16.92 7.01
N ALA A 313 -16.97 -16.54 7.71
CA ALA A 313 -16.13 -17.50 8.41
C ALA A 313 -16.87 -18.14 9.60
N LEU A 314 -17.65 -17.36 10.34
CA LEU A 314 -18.49 -17.86 11.44
C LEU A 314 -19.58 -18.82 10.93
N ALA A 315 -20.28 -18.44 9.87
CA ALA A 315 -21.32 -19.26 9.25
C ALA A 315 -20.80 -20.59 8.65
N ALA A 316 -19.50 -20.71 8.43
CA ALA A 316 -18.87 -21.94 7.95
C ALA A 316 -18.43 -22.89 9.07
N GLY A 317 -18.28 -22.36 10.30
CA GLY A 317 -17.90 -23.13 11.49
C GLY A 317 -19.10 -23.56 12.35
N SER A 318 -20.29 -23.00 12.10
CA SER A 318 -21.58 -23.44 12.61
C SER A 318 -22.18 -24.54 11.75
#